data_AF-A0A9D1GAG5-F1
#
_entry.id   AF-A0A9D1GAG5-F1
#
_cell.length_a   1.000
_cell.length_b   1.000
_cell.length_c   1.000
_cell.angle_alpha   90.00
_cell.angle_beta   90.00
_cell.angle_gamma   90.00
#
_symmetry.space_group_name_H-M   'P 1'
#
loop_
_entity.id
_entity.type
_entity.pdbx_description
1 polymer ?
#
loop_
_entity_poly.entity_id
_entity_poly.type
_entity_poly.pdbx_seq_one_letter_code
_entity_poly.pdbx_strand_id
1 'polypeptide(L)'
;MIFVRINYSDEKIVDSDKSIFLAGPTPRGENAKSWRVDACKKLEELGFDGVVYVPEYSSWKPKEDYVDQAMWEREGLTKASIIVFWIPRSLPDMPAFTTNVEFGYWLHSKKDNLWKTR
;
A
#
# COMPACT_ATOMS: atom_id res chain seq x y z
N MET A 1 -8.99 1.26 -23.08
CA MET A 1 -8.94 0.49 -21.82
C MET A 1 -7.96 1.21 -20.92
N ILE A 2 -8.42 1.75 -19.80
CA ILE A 2 -7.55 2.41 -18.82
C ILE A 2 -6.93 1.29 -17.99
N PHE A 3 -5.60 1.26 -17.87
CA PHE A 3 -4.90 0.29 -17.05
C PHE A 3 -4.32 1.00 -15.84
N VAL A 4 -4.63 0.49 -14.64
CA VAL A 4 -3.98 0.94 -13.43
C VAL A 4 -2.52 0.46 -13.46
N ARG A 5 -1.57 1.36 -13.18
CA ARG A 5 -0.16 0.97 -13.11
C ARG A 5 0.16 0.53 -11.69
N ILE A 6 0.38 -0.77 -11.49
CA ILE A 6 0.87 -1.31 -10.23
C ILE A 6 2.40 -1.19 -10.21
N ASN A 7 2.96 -0.70 -9.12
CA ASN A 7 4.41 -0.58 -8.93
C ASN A 7 4.80 -1.26 -7.61
N TYR A 8 5.54 -2.36 -7.73
CA TYR A 8 5.89 -3.25 -6.61
C TYR A 8 7.25 -2.89 -6.00
N SER A 9 7.54 -3.41 -4.80
CA SER A 9 8.76 -3.07 -4.05
C SER A 9 10.07 -3.65 -4.60
N ASP A 10 10.00 -4.62 -5.52
CA ASP A 10 11.13 -5.09 -6.34
C ASP A 10 11.43 -4.21 -7.57
N GLU A 11 10.61 -3.19 -7.82
CA GLU A 11 10.77 -2.27 -8.94
C GLU A 11 11.24 -0.89 -8.46
N LYS A 12 11.80 -0.09 -9.37
CA LYS A 12 12.06 1.33 -9.06
C LYS A 12 10.74 2.08 -8.92
N ILE A 13 10.70 3.07 -8.04
CA ILE A 13 9.53 3.94 -7.90
C ILE A 13 9.31 4.73 -9.18
N VAL A 14 8.05 4.71 -9.60
CA VAL A 14 7.54 5.47 -10.73
C VAL A 14 6.85 6.72 -10.21
N ASP A 15 7.32 7.89 -10.60
CA ASP A 15 6.69 9.17 -10.23
C ASP A 15 5.36 9.36 -10.98
N SER A 16 4.36 9.88 -10.29
CA SER A 16 3.05 10.22 -10.85
C SER A 16 2.28 11.21 -9.98
N ASP A 17 1.63 12.20 -10.63
CA ASP A 17 0.75 13.16 -9.96
C ASP A 17 -0.52 12.51 -9.38
N LYS A 18 -0.90 11.34 -9.91
CA LYS A 18 -2.02 10.53 -9.43
C LYS A 18 -1.47 9.21 -8.88
N SER A 19 -1.14 9.18 -7.60
CA SER A 19 -0.58 7.98 -6.99
C SER A 19 -1.21 7.63 -5.65
N ILE A 20 -1.36 6.32 -5.41
CA ILE A 20 -1.93 5.75 -4.18
C ILE A 20 -0.93 4.78 -3.57
N PHE A 21 -0.60 4.95 -2.28
CA PHE A 21 0.14 3.95 -1.52
C PHE A 21 -0.82 3.07 -0.71
N LEU A 22 -0.69 1.74 -0.81
CA LEU A 22 -1.52 0.79 -0.06
C LEU A 22 -0.83 0.35 1.25
N ALA A 23 -1.04 1.13 2.30
CA ALA A 23 -0.53 0.87 3.64
C ALA A 23 -1.43 -0.12 4.42
N GLY A 24 -0.82 -1.04 5.16
CA GLY A 24 -1.56 -2.08 5.87
C GLY A 24 -0.73 -3.33 6.13
N PRO A 25 -1.27 -4.29 6.91
CA PRO A 25 -0.58 -5.53 7.19
C PRO A 25 -0.39 -6.34 5.90
N THR A 26 0.78 -6.95 5.76
CA THR A 26 1.05 -7.97 4.76
C THR A 26 0.68 -9.34 5.35
N PRO A 27 -0.25 -10.10 4.71
CA PRO A 27 -0.61 -11.42 5.21
C PRO A 27 0.60 -12.35 5.29
N ARG A 28 0.63 -13.23 6.30
CA ARG A 28 1.71 -14.21 6.51
C ARG A 28 1.14 -15.63 6.43
N GLY A 29 1.84 -16.54 5.75
CA GLY A 29 1.47 -17.94 5.57
C GLY A 29 1.33 -18.36 4.11
N GLU A 30 1.53 -19.65 3.82
CA GLU A 30 1.64 -20.20 2.45
C GLU A 30 0.40 -19.98 1.56
N ASN A 31 -0.78 -19.72 2.15
CA ASN A 31 -2.04 -19.54 1.44
C ASN A 31 -2.70 -18.17 1.66
N ALA A 32 -2.00 -17.23 2.28
CA ALA A 32 -2.57 -15.95 2.64
C ALA A 32 -2.68 -15.03 1.40
N LYS A 33 -3.90 -14.75 0.94
CA LYS A 33 -4.13 -13.82 -0.19
C LYS A 33 -3.98 -12.37 0.28
N SER A 34 -3.25 -11.55 -0.48
CA SER A 34 -3.14 -10.11 -0.20
C SER A 34 -4.42 -9.41 -0.59
N TRP A 35 -4.96 -8.66 0.37
CA TRP A 35 -6.05 -7.72 0.16
C TRP A 35 -5.70 -6.65 -0.88
N ARG A 36 -4.40 -6.39 -1.13
CA ARG A 36 -3.93 -5.42 -2.12
C ARG A 36 -4.25 -5.84 -3.55
N VAL A 37 -4.28 -7.15 -3.83
CA VAL A 37 -4.73 -7.66 -5.14
C VAL A 37 -6.17 -7.25 -5.41
N ASP A 38 -7.03 -7.42 -4.41
CA ASP A 38 -8.44 -7.02 -4.53
C ASP A 38 -8.58 -5.50 -4.57
N ALA A 39 -7.78 -4.75 -3.80
CA ALA A 39 -7.77 -3.29 -3.84
C ALA A 39 -7.38 -2.75 -5.23
N CYS A 40 -6.32 -3.28 -5.85
CA CYS A 40 -5.90 -2.90 -7.20
C CYS A 40 -6.99 -3.18 -8.24
N LYS A 41 -7.67 -4.33 -8.16
CA LYS A 41 -8.82 -4.64 -9.04
C LYS A 41 -9.96 -3.64 -8.89
N LYS A 42 -10.32 -3.26 -7.65
CA LYS A 42 -11.36 -2.24 -7.43
C LYS A 42 -10.96 -0.88 -8.00
N LEU A 43 -9.68 -0.49 -7.86
CA LEU A 43 -9.19 0.77 -8.44
C LEU A 43 -9.27 0.75 -9.97
N GLU A 44 -8.94 -0.38 -10.60
CA GLU A 44 -9.11 -0.57 -12.04
C GLU A 44 -10.59 -0.50 -12.46
N GLU A 45 -11.48 -1.18 -11.76
CA GLU A 45 -12.95 -1.14 -11.98
C GLU A 45 -13.53 0.27 -11.83
N LEU A 46 -12.97 1.08 -10.93
CA LEU A 46 -13.33 2.50 -10.73
C LEU A 46 -12.73 3.42 -11.80
N GLY A 47 -11.91 2.90 -12.72
CA GLY A 47 -11.27 3.67 -13.79
C GLY A 47 -10.10 4.53 -13.32
N PHE A 48 -9.44 4.18 -12.22
CA PHE A 48 -8.25 4.89 -11.76
C PHE A 48 -7.12 4.76 -12.79
N ASP A 49 -6.64 5.90 -13.29
CA ASP A 49 -5.66 6.03 -14.36
C ASP A 49 -4.25 6.39 -13.85
N GLY A 50 -3.99 6.18 -12.56
CA GLY A 50 -2.74 6.52 -11.89
C GLY A 50 -1.85 5.32 -11.51
N VAL A 51 -0.91 5.57 -10.61
CA VAL A 51 0.04 4.57 -10.07
C VAL A 51 -0.40 4.08 -8.69
N VAL A 52 -0.35 2.77 -8.46
CA VAL A 52 -0.59 2.17 -7.15
C VAL A 52 0.71 1.55 -6.65
N TYR A 53 1.25 2.11 -5.55
CA TYR A 53 2.42 1.57 -4.88
C TYR A 53 2.00 0.43 -3.95
N VAL A 54 2.52 -0.76 -4.23
CA VAL A 54 2.29 -1.99 -3.48
C VAL A 54 3.60 -2.38 -2.80
N PRO A 55 3.69 -2.36 -1.45
CA PRO A 55 4.94 -2.65 -0.73
C PRO A 55 5.35 -4.13 -0.79
N GLU A 56 4.49 -5.00 -1.32
CA GLU A 56 4.79 -6.40 -1.56
C GLU A 56 5.66 -6.56 -2.82
N TYR A 57 6.45 -7.61 -2.87
CA TYR A 57 7.18 -7.98 -4.08
C TYR A 57 6.23 -8.54 -5.13
N SER A 58 6.47 -8.23 -6.40
CA SER A 58 5.70 -8.81 -7.52
C SER A 58 5.74 -10.33 -7.52
N SER A 59 6.87 -10.90 -7.07
CA SER A 59 7.15 -12.33 -6.97
C SER A 59 6.67 -12.99 -5.67
N TRP A 60 6.15 -12.22 -4.71
CA TRP A 60 5.73 -12.70 -3.38
C TRP A 60 6.82 -13.36 -2.53
N LYS A 61 8.08 -13.26 -2.94
CA LYS A 61 9.24 -13.78 -2.20
C LYS A 61 10.04 -12.61 -1.64
N PRO A 62 10.15 -12.47 -0.32
CA PRO A 62 10.99 -11.43 0.25
C PRO A 62 12.46 -11.63 -0.14
N LYS A 63 13.16 -10.53 -0.42
CA LYS A 63 14.63 -10.53 -0.42
C LYS A 63 15.14 -10.61 1.02
N GLU A 64 16.35 -11.12 1.21
CA GLU A 64 16.97 -11.16 2.54
C GLU A 64 17.31 -9.75 3.07
N ASP A 65 17.48 -8.78 2.18
CA ASP A 65 17.81 -7.40 2.55
C ASP A 65 16.57 -6.54 2.80
N TYR A 66 16.26 -6.34 4.07
CA TYR A 66 15.15 -5.51 4.56
C TYR A 66 15.37 -4.00 4.35
N VAL A 67 16.61 -3.56 4.10
CA VAL A 67 16.92 -2.12 3.97
C VAL A 67 16.34 -1.56 2.68
N ASP A 68 16.49 -2.29 1.58
CA ASP A 68 15.95 -1.90 0.27
C ASP A 68 14.43 -1.76 0.32
N GLN A 69 13.75 -2.71 0.97
CA GLN A 69 12.29 -2.66 1.12
C GLN A 69 11.86 -1.47 1.98
N ALA A 70 12.51 -1.25 3.14
CA ALA A 70 12.17 -0.14 4.01
C ALA A 70 12.40 1.23 3.34
N MET A 71 13.46 1.35 2.53
CA MET A 71 13.75 2.57 1.78
C MET A 71 12.73 2.80 0.66
N TRP A 72 12.35 1.74 -0.05
CA TRP A 72 11.29 1.80 -1.07
C TRP A 72 9.95 2.21 -0.45
N GLU A 73 9.55 1.60 0.66
CA GLU A 73 8.31 1.94 1.37
C GLU A 73 8.30 3.40 1.80
N ARG A 74 9.41 3.89 2.36
CA ARG A 74 9.56 5.30 2.74
C ARG A 74 9.44 6.24 1.54
N GLU A 75 10.08 5.89 0.42
CA GLU A 75 10.02 6.70 -0.81
C GLU A 75 8.59 6.71 -1.37
N GLY A 76 7.91 5.57 -1.43
CA GLY A 76 6.55 5.42 -1.94
C GLY A 76 5.54 6.17 -1.08
N LEU A 77 5.63 6.04 0.25
CA LEU A 77 4.82 6.81 1.19
C LEU A 77 5.04 8.32 1.04
N THR A 78 6.27 8.75 0.73
CA THR A 78 6.60 10.17 0.54
C THR A 78 6.08 10.71 -0.78
N LYS A 79 6.16 9.95 -1.86
CA LYS A 79 5.76 10.37 -3.21
C LYS A 79 4.27 10.20 -3.53
N ALA A 80 3.57 9.30 -2.83
CA ALA A 80 2.15 9.06 -3.08
C ALA A 80 1.29 10.30 -2.90
N SER A 81 0.39 10.60 -3.84
CA SER A 81 -0.59 11.67 -3.70
C SER A 81 -1.55 11.37 -2.54
N ILE A 82 -1.96 10.11 -2.39
CA ILE A 82 -2.87 9.63 -1.34
C ILE A 82 -2.30 8.36 -0.70
N ILE A 83 -2.45 8.22 0.61
CA ILE A 83 -2.14 6.97 1.33
C ILE A 83 -3.46 6.34 1.79
N VAL A 84 -3.70 5.09 1.40
CA VAL A 84 -4.86 4.31 1.83
C VAL A 84 -4.41 3.30 2.87
N PHE A 85 -4.97 3.40 4.07
CA PHE A 85 -4.70 2.47 5.17
C PHE A 85 -5.80 1.41 5.26
N TRP A 86 -5.40 0.14 5.23
CA TRP A 86 -6.26 -0.96 5.64
C TRP A 86 -5.79 -1.52 6.99
N ILE A 87 -6.67 -1.45 7.99
CA ILE A 87 -6.39 -1.90 9.36
C ILE A 87 -7.52 -2.87 9.74
N PRO A 88 -7.34 -4.19 9.58
CA PRO A 88 -8.37 -5.14 9.99
C PRO A 88 -8.52 -5.10 11.51
N ARG A 89 -9.78 -5.13 11.98
CA ARG A 89 -10.14 -5.04 13.39
C ARG A 89 -10.56 -6.39 13.99
N SER A 90 -10.38 -7.47 13.23
CA SER A 90 -10.67 -8.83 13.68
C SER A 90 -9.46 -9.39 14.39
N LEU A 91 -9.55 -9.62 15.69
CA LEU A 91 -8.52 -10.34 16.43
C LEU A 91 -8.84 -11.85 16.42
N PRO A 92 -7.83 -12.74 16.34
CA PRO A 92 -6.39 -12.45 16.44
C PRO A 92 -5.69 -12.15 15.10
N ASP A 93 -6.38 -12.26 13.96
CA ASP A 93 -5.73 -12.27 12.65
C ASP A 93 -5.38 -10.86 12.11
N MET A 94 -4.09 -10.63 11.85
CA MET A 94 -3.54 -9.39 11.28
C MET A 94 -3.84 -8.11 12.09
N PRO A 95 -3.52 -8.02 13.39
CA PRO A 95 -3.95 -6.91 14.25
C PRO A 95 -3.45 -5.50 13.83
N ALA A 96 -2.52 -5.41 12.88
CA ALA A 96 -2.07 -4.15 12.25
C ALA A 96 -1.59 -3.08 13.25
N PHE A 97 -0.92 -3.48 14.33
CA PHE A 97 -0.45 -2.57 15.37
C PHE A 97 0.56 -1.53 14.86
N THR A 98 1.52 -1.93 14.01
CA THR A 98 2.49 -1.01 13.39
C THR A 98 1.79 -0.02 12.46
N THR A 99 0.85 -0.50 11.65
CA THR A 99 0.05 0.33 10.75
C THR A 99 -0.78 1.38 11.51
N ASN A 100 -1.25 1.10 12.73
CA ASN A 100 -1.94 2.12 13.56
C ASN A 100 -1.00 3.30 13.93
N VAL A 101 0.28 3.03 14.16
CA VAL A 101 1.29 4.07 14.48
C VAL A 101 1.61 4.88 13.22
N GLU A 102 1.83 4.22 12.09
CA GLU A 102 2.04 4.87 10.79
C GLU A 102 0.86 5.76 10.41
N PHE A 103 -0.37 5.29 10.62
CA PHE A 103 -1.58 6.08 10.43
C PHE A 103 -1.55 7.37 11.25
N GLY A 104 -1.22 7.30 12.54
CA GLY A 104 -1.11 8.47 13.41
C GLY A 104 -0.06 9.48 12.91
N TYR A 105 1.09 9.01 12.45
CA TYR A 105 2.15 9.85 11.88
C TYR A 105 1.68 10.57 10.61
N TRP A 106 1.07 9.84 9.66
CA TRP A 106 0.62 10.40 8.38
C TRP A 106 -0.63 11.26 8.50
N LEU A 107 -1.46 11.04 9.53
CA LEU A 107 -2.55 11.95 9.88
C LEU A 107 -2.02 13.31 10.35
N HIS A 108 -0.97 13.31 11.16
CA HIS A 108 -0.36 14.54 11.66
C HIS A 108 0.37 15.34 10.56
N SER A 109 0.99 14.67 9.60
CA SER A 109 1.79 15.32 8.55
C SER A 109 0.98 16.08 7.48
N LYS A 110 -0.37 16.13 7.61
CA LYS A 110 -1.31 16.86 6.72
C LYS A 110 -1.29 16.43 5.25
N LYS A 111 -0.88 15.20 4.96
CA LYS A 111 -1.12 14.60 3.63
C LYS A 111 -2.63 14.35 3.50
N ASP A 112 -3.24 14.75 2.37
CA ASP A 112 -4.70 14.68 2.15
C ASP A 112 -5.21 13.24 2.27
N ASN A 113 -5.57 12.84 3.50
CA ASN A 113 -6.11 11.54 3.80
C ASN A 113 -7.61 11.59 3.54
N LEU A 114 -8.08 10.95 2.45
CA LEU A 114 -9.51 10.81 2.16
C LEU A 114 -10.18 9.98 3.26
N TRP A 115 -10.86 10.66 4.19
CA TRP A 115 -11.71 10.03 5.20
C TRP A 115 -13.18 10.17 4.79
N LYS A 116 -13.87 9.06 4.54
CA LYS A 116 -15.33 8.98 4.63
C LYS A 116 -15.68 8.30 5.95
N THR A 117 -16.04 9.10 6.95
CA THR A 117 -16.89 8.61 8.04
C THR A 117 -18.29 8.44 7.48
N ARG A 118 -18.91 7.30 7.78
CA ARG A 118 -20.36 7.15 7.62
C ARG A 118 -21.09 8.13 8.54
#